data_AF-A0A1N6HN59-F1
#
_entry.id   AF-A0A1N6HN59-F1
#
_cell.length_a   1.000
_cell.length_b   1.000
_cell.length_c   1.000
_cell.angle_alpha   90.00
_cell.angle_beta   90.00
_cell.angle_gamma   90.00
#
_symmetry.space_group_name_H-M   'P 1'
#
loop_
_entity.id
_entity.type
_entity.pdbx_description
1 polymer ?
#
loop_
_entity_poly.entity_id
_entity_poly.type
_entity_poly.pdbx_seq_one_letter_code
_entity_poly.pdbx_strand_id
1 'polypeptide(L)' 'MPDQTVRAVATHILSLGDVEVAEFIRSEVSHKRLSFKLHLLNDATAQGSAESRKLARQAIERLGFV' A
#
# COMPACT_ATOMS: atom_id res chain seq x y z
N MET A 1 -13.84 -0.86 9.42
CA MET A 1 -13.02 0.35 9.68
C MET A 1 -11.95 0.44 8.61
N PRO A 2 -12.04 1.37 7.64
CA PRO A 2 -11.10 1.47 6.51
C PRO A 2 -9.63 1.59 6.94
N ASP A 3 -9.36 2.25 8.08
CA ASP A 3 -8.03 2.36 8.68
C ASP A 3 -7.38 1.00 9.02
N GLN A 4 -8.16 -0.02 9.43
CA GLN A 4 -7.60 -1.35 9.70
C GLN A 4 -7.13 -2.04 8.42
N THR A 5 -7.88 -1.89 7.33
CA THR A 5 -7.52 -2.45 6.02
C THR A 5 -6.29 -1.76 5.44
N VAL A 6 -6.23 -0.43 5.53
CA VAL A 6 -5.05 0.36 5.14
C VAL A 6 -3.83 -0.11 5.91
N ARG A 7 -3.94 -0.22 7.23
CA ARG A 7 -2.83 -0.66 8.09
C ARG A 7 -2.34 -2.05 7.69
N ALA A 8 -3.24 -3.01 7.45
CA ALA A 8 -2.86 -4.35 7.03
C ALA A 8 -2.12 -4.35 5.68
N VAL A 9 -2.62 -3.61 4.69
CA VAL A 9 -2.01 -3.52 3.35
C VAL A 9 -0.65 -2.82 3.42
N ALA A 10 -0.58 -1.68 4.10
CA ALA A 10 0.66 -0.91 4.23
C ALA A 10 1.73 -1.69 5.00
N THR A 11 1.38 -2.30 6.13
CA THR A 11 2.32 -3.13 6.90
C THR A 11 2.83 -4.32 6.08
N HIS A 12 1.97 -4.98 5.31
CA HIS A 12 2.40 -6.06 4.42
C HIS A 12 3.43 -5.56 3.40
N ILE A 13 3.15 -4.47 2.68
CA ILE A 13 4.07 -3.88 1.69
C ILE A 13 5.40 -3.48 2.34
N LEU A 14 5.36 -2.86 3.52
CA LEU A 14 6.55 -2.39 4.24
C LEU A 14 7.39 -3.55 4.80
N SER A 15 6.80 -4.73 5.00
CA SER A 15 7.53 -5.93 5.41
C SER A 15 8.29 -6.63 4.28
N LEU A 16 8.03 -6.25 3.02
CA LEU A 16 8.65 -6.87 1.85
C LEU A 16 10.09 -6.40 1.63
N GLY A 17 10.98 -7.33 1.35
CA GLY A 17 12.30 -7.06 0.79
C GLY A 17 12.24 -6.53 -0.64
N ASP A 18 13.34 -5.98 -1.17
CA ASP A 18 13.36 -5.31 -2.49
C ASP A 18 12.93 -6.23 -3.63
N VAL A 19 13.39 -7.49 -3.61
CA VAL A 19 13.01 -8.50 -4.61
C VAL A 19 11.53 -8.85 -4.49
N GLU A 20 11.03 -8.96 -3.26
CA GLU A 20 9.64 -9.31 -2.97
C GLU A 20 8.67 -8.19 -3.36
N VAL A 21 9.09 -6.92 -3.32
CA VAL A 21 8.27 -5.80 -3.82
C VAL A 21 7.97 -5.97 -5.31
N ALA A 22 8.98 -6.33 -6.11
CA ALA A 22 8.78 -6.55 -7.54
C ALA A 22 7.85 -7.75 -7.81
N GLU A 23 8.00 -8.83 -7.05
CA GLU A 23 7.10 -9.99 -7.13
C GLU A 23 5.68 -9.66 -6.69
N PHE A 24 5.52 -8.91 -5.61
CA PHE A 24 4.25 -8.40 -5.13
C PHE A 24 3.55 -7.59 -6.21
N ILE A 25 4.24 -6.60 -6.81
CA ILE A 25 3.65 -5.78 -7.88
C ILE A 25 3.20 -6.68 -9.05
N ARG A 26 4.05 -7.61 -9.51
CA ARG A 26 3.68 -8.54 -10.59
C ARG A 26 2.46 -9.39 -10.24
N SER A 27 2.40 -9.92 -9.02
CA SER A 27 1.27 -10.71 -8.52
C SER A 27 0.00 -9.86 -8.42
N GLU A 28 0.08 -8.65 -7.89
CA GLU A 28 -1.10 -7.79 -7.74
C GLU A 28 -1.62 -7.29 -9.10
N VAL A 29 -0.74 -7.10 -10.09
CA VAL A 29 -1.12 -6.80 -11.48
C VAL A 29 -1.83 -8.00 -12.11
N SER A 30 -1.28 -9.21 -11.99
CA SER A 30 -1.91 -10.41 -12.57
C SER A 30 -3.29 -10.68 -11.98
N HIS A 31 -3.48 -10.38 -10.69
CA HIS A 31 -4.76 -10.47 -10.00
C HIS A 31 -5.67 -9.24 -10.19
N LYS A 32 -5.23 -8.20 -10.93
CA LYS A 32 -5.97 -6.93 -11.13
C LYS A 32 -6.34 -6.23 -9.82
N ARG A 33 -5.50 -6.36 -8.78
CA ARG A 33 -5.71 -5.81 -7.43
C ARG A 33 -4.82 -4.61 -7.12
N LEU A 34 -3.76 -4.40 -7.90
CA LEU A 34 -2.80 -3.31 -7.64
C LEU A 34 -3.48 -1.94 -7.60
N SER A 35 -4.31 -1.62 -8.59
CA SER A 35 -5.02 -0.33 -8.67
C SER A 35 -5.93 -0.10 -7.47
N PHE A 36 -6.65 -1.13 -7.01
CA PHE A 36 -7.48 -1.05 -5.81
C PHE A 36 -6.65 -0.78 -4.56
N LYS A 37 -5.54 -1.50 -4.36
CA LYS A 37 -4.65 -1.28 -3.21
C LYS A 37 -4.03 0.12 -3.24
N LEU A 38 -3.58 0.60 -4.40
CA LEU A 38 -3.07 1.96 -4.55
C LEU A 38 -4.14 3.01 -4.26
N HIS A 39 -5.37 2.82 -4.74
CA HIS A 39 -6.48 3.72 -4.44
C HIS A 39 -6.77 3.76 -2.94
N LEU A 40 -6.81 2.60 -2.27
CA LEU A 40 -7.00 2.51 -0.82
C LEU A 40 -5.92 3.27 -0.05
N LEU A 41 -4.65 3.13 -0.44
CA LEU A 41 -3.54 3.85 0.19
C LEU A 41 -3.61 5.35 -0.09
N ASN A 42 -3.94 5.76 -1.32
CA ASN A 42 -4.11 7.17 -1.67
C ASN A 42 -5.24 7.84 -0.87
N ASP A 43 -6.39 7.18 -0.76
CA ASP A 43 -7.52 7.68 0.04
C ASP A 43 -7.12 7.85 1.51
N ALA A 44 -6.39 6.87 2.05
CA ALA A 44 -5.87 6.96 3.39
C ALA A 44 -4.86 8.11 3.58
N THR A 45 -4.08 8.42 2.54
CA THR A 45 -3.13 9.54 2.55
C THR A 45 -3.89 10.89 2.57
N ALA A 46 -5.03 10.98 1.90
CA ALA A 46 -5.86 12.19 1.84
C ALA A 46 -6.75 12.37 3.09
N GLN A 47 -7.40 11.30 3.55
CA GLN A 47 -8.52 11.38 4.50
C GLN A 47 -8.36 10.47 5.74
N GLY A 48 -7.30 9.67 5.83
CA GLY A 48 -7.07 8.76 6.95
C GLY A 48 -6.61 9.46 8.24
N SER A 49 -6.55 8.68 9.32
CA SER A 49 -5.93 9.12 10.57
C SER A 49 -4.45 9.47 10.39
N ALA A 50 -3.86 10.18 11.35
CA ALA A 50 -2.44 10.56 11.29
C ALA A 50 -1.51 9.36 11.10
N GLU A 51 -1.82 8.23 11.73
CA GLU A 51 -1.08 6.98 11.58
C GLU A 51 -1.29 6.36 10.19
N SER A 52 -2.55 6.22 9.74
CA SER A 52 -2.88 5.68 8.42
C SER A 52 -2.20 6.48 7.30
N ARG A 53 -2.19 7.82 7.39
CA ARG A 53 -1.52 8.69 6.42
C ARG A 53 -0.03 8.40 6.32
N LYS A 54 0.63 8.26 7.46
CA LYS A 54 2.08 7.96 7.52
C LYS A 54 2.37 6.60 6.88
N LEU A 55 1.65 5.56 7.28
CA LEU A 55 1.85 4.20 6.77
C LEU A 55 1.55 4.10 5.28
N ALA A 56 0.45 4.71 4.83
CA ALA A 56 0.06 4.68 3.43
C ALA A 56 1.09 5.36 2.53
N ARG A 57 1.60 6.53 2.94
CA ARG A 57 2.65 7.24 2.21
C ARG A 57 3.93 6.42 2.10
N GLN A 58 4.39 5.84 3.20
CA GLN A 58 5.58 4.98 3.21
C GLN A 58 5.40 3.76 2.31
N ALA A 59 4.20 3.14 2.31
CA ALA A 59 3.92 2.00 1.44
C ALA A 59 3.90 2.39 -0.05
N ILE A 60 3.34 3.54 -0.41
CA ILE A 60 3.35 4.04 -1.80
C ILE A 60 4.78 4.35 -2.26
N GLU A 61 5.57 5.01 -1.40
CA GLU A 61 6.99 5.29 -1.65
C GLU A 61 7.78 3.99 -1.85
N ARG A 62 7.51 2.97 -1.02
CA ARG A 62 8.12 1.64 -1.12
C ARG A 62 7.83 0.94 -2.46
N LEU A 63 6.63 1.16 -3.01
CA LEU A 63 6.22 0.61 -4.30
C LEU A 63 6.75 1.41 -5.51
N GLY A 64 7.33 2.60 -5.28
CA GLY A 64 7.89 3.45 -6.34
C GLY A 64 6.87 4.32 -7.10
N PHE A 65 5.70 4.60 -6.51
CA PHE A 65 4.62 5.38 -7.15
C PHE A 65 4.54 6.85 -6.66
N VAL A 66 5.68 7.47 -6.37
CA VAL A 66 5.77 8.87 -5.85
C VAL A 66 5.74 9.88 -6.98
#